data_AF-A0A6A3IEK2-F1
#
_entry.id   AF-A0A6A3IEK2-F1
#
_cell.length_a   1.000
_cell.length_b   1.000
_cell.length_c   1.000
_cell.angle_alpha   90.00
_cell.angle_beta   90.00
_cell.angle_gamma   90.00
#
_symmetry.space_group_name_H-M   'P 1'
#
loop_
_entity.id
_entity.type
_entity.pdbx_description
1 polymer ?
#
loop_
_entity_poly.entity_id
_entity_poly.type
_entity_poly.pdbx_seq_one_letter_code
_entity_poly.pdbx_strand_id
1 'polypeptide(L)'
;MAAALALLLDFMKAYDSVDRDFLYDALTWLGFPLDYISAMRGLHGGTRVRFLANGYRSRWVEVTCGIRQGCPLTPLLFLLVLEALYRRIDTEQRVQGIILKSKAGDVRLKVGGGYADDTASYVRSVVEVAIIIALTSTFALASGLHLNAKKTLVIALNPAAVATTTGLPAPLAVQEVTKLSRYLGIPVGSIPDEEYTWQLTRTQLATRLALATRKTMTPDQRSLVAMAVVVPKILFVGRHIWPSRKTMETFQRLIKNFVWHATFTDATGAGRAWLNDHISGLPRQQGGLAIPDLKAELLALAAVTVTVNKWALTADHPALGVGDVITAAVSATETAIANISPRHTAAPMHGKRFRASLWTTGFHLCTSYGGRFSIPAKPTWR
;
A
#
# COMPACT_ATOMS: atom_id res chain seq x y z
N MET A 1 -24.97 11.16 -15.45
CA MET A 1 -23.65 11.10 -14.78
C MET A 1 -22.59 11.44 -15.81
N ALA A 2 -21.70 12.39 -15.52
CA ALA A 2 -20.67 12.82 -16.48
C ALA A 2 -19.70 11.67 -16.77
N ALA A 3 -19.22 11.57 -18.02
CA ALA A 3 -18.10 10.71 -18.35
C ALA A 3 -16.86 11.18 -17.57
N ALA A 4 -16.17 10.25 -16.93
CA ALA A 4 -14.93 10.52 -16.20
C ALA A 4 -13.97 9.36 -16.48
N LEU A 5 -12.75 9.70 -16.85
CA LEU A 5 -11.70 8.76 -17.22
C LEU A 5 -10.47 9.00 -16.34
N ALA A 6 -9.82 7.93 -15.93
CA ALA A 6 -8.50 7.94 -15.35
C ALA A 6 -7.48 7.52 -16.41
N LEU A 7 -6.52 8.38 -16.67
CA LEU A 7 -5.38 8.17 -17.54
C LEU A 7 -4.17 7.82 -16.68
N LEU A 8 -3.77 6.55 -16.70
CA LEU A 8 -2.59 6.05 -16.01
C LEU A 8 -1.42 6.09 -16.98
N LEU A 9 -0.51 7.04 -16.78
CA LEU A 9 0.67 7.31 -17.59
C LEU A 9 1.86 6.51 -17.03
N ASP A 10 2.52 5.74 -17.90
CA ASP A 10 3.77 5.01 -17.61
C ASP A 10 4.90 5.61 -18.46
N PHE A 11 6.02 5.98 -17.83
CA PHE A 11 7.20 6.51 -18.53
C PHE A 11 8.20 5.41 -18.86
N MET A 12 8.75 5.44 -20.07
CA MET A 12 9.79 4.50 -20.50
C MET A 12 11.13 4.82 -19.81
N LYS A 13 11.68 3.83 -19.10
CA LYS A 13 13.04 3.90 -18.49
C LYS A 13 13.27 5.22 -17.73
N ALA A 14 12.29 5.61 -16.92
CA ALA A 14 12.17 6.94 -16.34
C ALA A 14 13.49 7.56 -15.84
N TYR A 15 14.23 6.90 -14.96
CA TYR A 15 15.50 7.44 -14.43
C TYR A 15 16.62 7.56 -15.47
N ASP A 16 16.67 6.64 -16.44
CA ASP A 16 17.76 6.55 -17.39
C ASP A 16 17.57 7.52 -18.58
N SER A 17 16.35 8.01 -18.78
CA SER A 17 15.95 8.82 -19.93
C SER A 17 15.90 10.33 -19.67
N VAL A 18 15.96 10.78 -18.41
CA VAL A 18 15.91 12.22 -18.08
C VAL A 18 17.07 12.96 -18.72
N ASP A 19 16.76 14.00 -19.49
CA ASP A 19 17.76 14.95 -19.97
C ASP A 19 18.32 15.77 -18.79
N ARG A 20 19.65 15.82 -18.69
CA ARG A 20 20.31 16.46 -17.56
C ARG A 20 20.21 17.97 -17.61
N ASP A 21 20.28 18.57 -18.79
CA ASP A 21 20.15 20.02 -18.91
C ASP A 21 18.73 20.46 -18.56
N PHE A 22 17.72 19.73 -19.02
CA PHE A 22 16.34 19.95 -18.58
C PHE A 22 16.18 19.82 -17.06
N LEU A 23 16.81 18.83 -16.42
CA LEU A 23 16.80 18.69 -14.96
C LEU A 23 17.34 19.95 -14.28
N TYR A 24 18.48 20.49 -14.74
CA TYR A 24 19.08 21.69 -14.14
C TYR A 24 18.23 22.94 -14.39
N ASP A 25 17.62 23.05 -15.57
CA ASP A 25 16.69 24.14 -15.89
C ASP A 25 15.43 24.07 -15.03
N ALA A 26 14.89 22.87 -14.79
CA ALA A 26 13.77 22.65 -13.89
C ALA A 26 14.11 23.05 -12.44
N LEU A 27 15.31 22.70 -11.95
CA LEU A 27 15.79 23.13 -10.63
C LEU A 27 15.92 24.67 -10.55
N THR A 28 16.45 25.29 -11.59
CA THR A 28 16.57 26.76 -11.68
C THR A 28 15.19 27.41 -11.63
N TRP A 29 14.24 26.90 -12.41
CA TRP A 29 12.87 27.39 -12.44
C TRP A 29 12.13 27.21 -11.11
N LEU A 30 12.42 26.14 -10.36
CA LEU A 30 11.90 25.92 -9.01
C LEU A 30 12.56 26.81 -7.94
N GLY A 31 13.58 27.60 -8.30
CA GLY A 31 14.25 28.55 -7.40
C GLY A 31 15.37 27.95 -6.55
N PHE A 32 15.96 26.82 -6.96
CA PHE A 32 17.11 26.27 -6.24
C PHE A 32 18.36 27.16 -6.41
N PRO A 33 19.21 27.30 -5.37
CA PRO A 33 20.44 28.09 -5.46
C PRO A 33 21.38 27.60 -6.57
N LEU A 34 22.04 28.53 -7.28
CA LEU A 34 22.96 28.20 -8.37
C LEU A 34 24.14 27.33 -7.91
N ASP A 35 24.61 27.51 -6.69
CA ASP A 35 25.68 26.68 -6.11
C ASP A 35 25.25 25.22 -5.97
N TYR A 36 24.00 24.97 -5.58
CA TYR A 36 23.43 23.62 -5.51
C TYR A 36 23.35 22.97 -6.89
N ILE A 37 22.90 23.72 -7.89
CA ILE A 37 22.80 23.25 -9.28
C ILE A 37 24.20 22.96 -9.84
N SER A 38 25.18 23.80 -9.54
CA SER A 38 26.58 23.62 -9.93
C SER A 38 27.18 22.37 -9.32
N ALA A 39 26.90 22.11 -8.03
CA ALA A 39 27.30 20.86 -7.37
C ALA A 39 26.67 19.62 -8.03
N MET A 40 25.38 19.69 -8.41
CA MET A 40 24.69 18.61 -9.13
C MET A 40 25.28 18.38 -10.53
N ARG A 41 25.60 19.46 -11.27
CA ARG A 41 26.32 19.39 -12.55
C ARG A 41 27.67 18.70 -12.39
N GLY A 42 28.42 19.03 -11.33
CA GLY A 42 29.68 18.37 -11.00
C GLY A 42 29.53 16.88 -10.66
N LEU A 43 28.47 16.51 -9.93
CA LEU A 43 28.20 15.11 -9.55
C LEU A 43 27.87 14.22 -10.74
N HIS A 44 27.11 14.74 -11.70
CA HIS A 44 26.72 13.97 -12.90
C HIS A 44 27.73 14.11 -14.04
N GLY A 45 28.53 15.16 -14.07
CA GLY A 45 29.53 15.43 -15.11
C GLY A 45 30.54 14.29 -15.26
N GLY A 46 30.89 13.97 -16.51
CA GLY A 46 31.89 12.94 -16.80
C GLY A 46 31.51 11.51 -16.38
N THR A 47 30.23 11.24 -16.09
CA THR A 47 29.77 9.90 -15.74
C THR A 47 30.04 8.92 -16.90
N ARG A 48 30.83 7.88 -16.63
CA ARG A 48 31.13 6.81 -17.60
C ARG A 48 30.70 5.46 -17.05
N VAL A 49 30.15 4.62 -17.91
CA VAL A 49 29.76 3.23 -17.60
C VAL A 49 30.49 2.26 -18.51
N ARG A 50 30.57 1.01 -18.07
CA ARG A 50 31.02 -0.11 -18.91
C ARG A 50 30.19 -1.33 -18.55
N PHE A 51 29.91 -2.16 -19.53
CA PHE A 51 29.11 -3.37 -19.36
C PHE A 51 30.03 -4.54 -19.02
N LEU A 52 29.61 -5.37 -18.06
CA LEU A 52 30.28 -6.63 -17.75
C LEU A 52 29.42 -7.76 -18.32
N ALA A 53 29.94 -8.48 -19.31
CA ALA A 53 29.27 -9.63 -19.92
C ALA A 53 30.24 -10.81 -19.91
N ASN A 54 29.84 -11.92 -19.28
CA ASN A 54 30.62 -13.16 -19.19
C ASN A 54 32.06 -12.94 -18.65
N GLY A 55 32.24 -12.04 -17.69
CA GLY A 55 33.56 -11.69 -17.13
C GLY A 55 34.37 -10.68 -17.95
N TYR A 56 33.94 -10.35 -19.17
CA TYR A 56 34.59 -9.36 -20.03
C TYR A 56 33.94 -7.99 -19.87
N ARG A 57 34.78 -6.95 -19.84
CA ARG A 57 34.36 -5.55 -19.71
C ARG A 57 34.35 -4.89 -21.09
N SER A 58 33.27 -4.18 -21.42
CA SER A 58 33.21 -3.35 -22.61
C SER A 58 34.15 -2.15 -22.50
N ARG A 59 34.32 -1.42 -23.62
CA ARG A 59 34.86 -0.06 -23.58
C ARG A 59 34.02 0.85 -22.68
N TRP A 60 34.64 1.90 -22.17
CA TRP A 60 33.92 2.97 -21.48
C TRP A 60 32.96 3.67 -22.43
N VAL A 61 31.75 3.94 -21.95
CA VAL A 61 30.71 4.70 -22.63
C VAL A 61 30.35 5.86 -21.72
N GLU A 62 30.36 7.06 -22.28
CA GLU A 62 29.91 8.25 -21.55
C GLU A 62 28.38 8.26 -21.47
N VAL A 63 27.88 8.58 -20.29
CA VAL A 63 26.44 8.68 -20.01
C VAL A 63 26.07 10.15 -20.02
N THR A 64 25.38 10.57 -21.07
CA THR A 64 24.97 11.95 -21.31
C THR A 64 23.58 12.26 -20.71
N CYS A 65 22.70 11.26 -20.61
CA CYS A 65 21.37 11.38 -20.03
C CYS A 65 21.17 10.45 -18.82
N GLY A 66 20.11 10.71 -18.09
CA GLY A 66 19.69 9.93 -16.94
C GLY A 66 20.42 10.26 -15.65
N ILE A 67 19.77 9.88 -14.55
CA ILE A 67 20.23 10.03 -13.18
C ILE A 67 20.63 8.65 -12.67
N ARG A 68 21.78 8.56 -12.01
CA ARG A 68 22.36 7.28 -11.59
C ARG A 68 21.42 6.54 -10.63
N GLN A 69 21.01 5.33 -11.01
CA GLN A 69 20.26 4.43 -10.12
C GLN A 69 21.11 4.06 -8.89
N GLY A 70 20.50 4.09 -7.71
CA GLY A 70 21.19 3.86 -6.43
C GLY A 70 21.76 5.12 -5.77
N CYS A 71 21.72 6.28 -6.43
CA CYS A 71 21.93 7.55 -5.74
C CYS A 71 20.68 7.90 -4.91
N PRO A 72 20.84 8.28 -3.63
CA PRO A 72 19.71 8.58 -2.76
C PRO A 72 18.90 9.80 -3.22
N LEU A 73 19.50 10.70 -4.01
CA LEU A 73 18.83 11.89 -4.55
C LEU A 73 18.01 11.62 -5.81
N THR A 74 18.26 10.50 -6.50
CA THR A 74 17.64 10.20 -7.79
C THR A 74 16.11 10.22 -7.76
N PRO A 75 15.42 9.62 -6.77
CA PRO A 75 13.96 9.68 -6.69
C PRO A 75 13.45 11.12 -6.55
N LEU A 76 14.12 11.95 -5.74
CA LEU A 76 13.71 13.33 -5.51
C LEU A 76 13.91 14.19 -6.76
N LEU A 77 15.08 14.11 -7.40
CA LEU A 77 15.38 14.85 -8.63
C LEU A 77 14.39 14.49 -9.74
N PHE A 78 14.01 13.21 -9.83
CA PHE A 78 13.00 12.76 -10.78
C PHE A 78 11.62 13.39 -10.52
N LEU A 79 11.19 13.47 -9.26
CA LEU A 79 9.94 14.15 -8.90
C LEU A 79 9.96 15.64 -9.27
N LEU A 80 11.10 16.33 -9.09
CA LEU A 80 11.24 17.74 -9.46
C LEU A 80 11.15 17.97 -10.97
N VAL A 81 11.60 17.01 -11.78
CA VAL A 81 11.42 17.02 -13.24
C VAL A 81 9.94 16.84 -13.61
N LEU A 82 9.24 15.90 -12.96
CA LEU A 82 7.82 15.66 -13.20
C LEU A 82 6.92 16.82 -12.73
N GLU A 83 7.34 17.57 -11.71
CA GLU A 83 6.62 18.76 -11.24
C GLU A 83 6.35 19.75 -12.39
N ALA A 84 7.30 19.93 -13.32
CA ALA A 84 7.10 20.78 -14.49
C ALA A 84 5.94 20.31 -15.37
N LEU A 85 5.80 19.00 -15.58
CA LEU A 85 4.67 18.41 -16.30
C LEU A 85 3.36 18.58 -15.51
N TYR A 86 3.38 18.34 -14.20
CA TYR A 86 2.20 18.44 -13.35
C TYR A 86 1.65 19.86 -13.33
N ARG A 87 2.50 20.87 -13.14
CA ARG A 87 2.08 22.29 -13.23
C ARG A 87 1.58 22.65 -14.63
N ARG A 88 2.19 22.11 -15.69
CA ARG A 88 1.72 22.37 -17.06
C ARG A 88 0.33 21.80 -17.34
N ILE A 89 0.02 20.62 -16.80
CA ILE A 89 -1.32 20.02 -16.88
C ILE A 89 -2.30 20.80 -16.00
N ASP A 90 -1.88 21.18 -14.79
CA ASP A 90 -2.77 21.84 -13.83
C ASP A 90 -3.18 23.25 -14.29
N THR A 91 -2.24 23.99 -14.88
CA THR A 91 -2.47 25.33 -15.46
C THR A 91 -3.24 25.31 -16.79
N GLU A 92 -3.36 24.15 -17.44
CA GLU A 92 -4.08 24.02 -18.72
C GLU A 92 -5.58 24.21 -18.52
N GLN A 93 -6.13 25.29 -19.08
CA GLN A 93 -7.55 25.67 -18.92
C GLN A 93 -8.50 24.71 -19.64
N ARG A 94 -8.05 24.12 -20.75
CA ARG A 94 -8.84 23.17 -21.54
C ARG A 94 -8.98 21.81 -20.83
N VAL A 95 -8.04 21.47 -19.94
CA VAL A 95 -8.14 20.28 -19.09
C VAL A 95 -8.94 20.67 -17.88
N GLN A 96 -10.17 20.17 -17.80
CA GLN A 96 -11.02 20.54 -16.70
C GLN A 96 -10.91 19.59 -15.51
N GLY A 97 -10.51 18.33 -15.73
CA GLY A 97 -10.39 17.33 -14.67
C GLY A 97 -11.72 16.96 -14.01
N ILE A 98 -11.65 16.20 -12.93
CA ILE A 98 -12.83 15.74 -12.16
C ILE A 98 -13.03 16.58 -10.90
N ILE A 99 -14.26 16.69 -10.42
CA ILE A 99 -14.57 17.33 -9.14
C ILE A 99 -14.96 16.25 -8.15
N LEU A 100 -14.17 16.12 -7.09
CA LEU A 100 -14.47 15.26 -5.96
C LEU A 100 -15.28 16.08 -4.95
N LYS A 101 -16.54 15.70 -4.77
CA LYS A 101 -17.42 16.33 -3.80
C LYS A 101 -17.39 15.54 -2.50
N SER A 102 -17.12 16.21 -1.40
CA SER A 102 -17.13 15.62 -0.06
C SER A 102 -17.81 16.54 0.93
N LYS A 103 -18.22 16.02 2.10
CA LYS A 103 -18.72 16.85 3.21
C LYS A 103 -17.69 17.89 3.69
N ALA A 104 -16.40 17.67 3.42
CA ALA A 104 -15.30 18.57 3.76
C ALA A 104 -15.01 19.64 2.68
N GLY A 105 -15.72 19.60 1.54
CA GLY A 105 -15.54 20.53 0.42
C GLY A 105 -15.38 19.83 -0.93
N ASP A 106 -15.38 20.66 -1.97
CA ASP A 106 -15.21 20.26 -3.37
C ASP A 106 -13.74 20.46 -3.78
N VAL A 107 -13.09 19.39 -4.27
CA VAL A 107 -11.71 19.44 -4.77
C VAL A 107 -11.70 19.13 -6.26
N ARG A 108 -11.07 20.01 -7.04
CA ARG A 108 -10.85 19.78 -8.47
C ARG A 108 -9.53 19.05 -8.68
N LEU A 109 -9.59 17.92 -9.36
CA LEU A 109 -8.46 17.02 -9.57
C LEU A 109 -8.20 16.85 -11.07
N LYS A 110 -7.08 17.40 -11.55
CA LYS A 110 -6.57 17.19 -12.92
C LYS A 110 -5.45 16.17 -12.93
N VAL A 111 -4.53 16.27 -11.97
CA VAL A 111 -3.43 15.34 -11.74
C VAL A 111 -3.71 14.63 -10.41
N GLY A 112 -3.73 13.30 -10.43
CA GLY A 112 -3.97 12.44 -9.27
C GLY A 112 -2.76 12.25 -8.35
N GLY A 113 -1.63 12.86 -8.72
CA GLY A 113 -0.31 12.57 -8.19
C GLY A 113 0.39 11.47 -8.98
N GLY A 114 1.71 11.40 -8.81
CA GLY A 114 2.53 10.31 -9.31
C GLY A 114 3.22 9.57 -8.18
N TYR A 115 3.35 8.26 -8.33
CA TYR A 115 4.21 7.44 -7.50
C TYR A 115 5.44 7.08 -8.32
N ALA A 116 6.50 7.86 -8.17
CA ALA A 116 7.65 7.82 -9.08
C ALA A 116 7.20 7.95 -10.54
N ASP A 117 7.44 6.94 -11.38
CA ASP A 117 7.14 6.93 -12.81
C ASP A 117 5.67 6.63 -13.14
N ASP A 118 4.89 6.10 -12.20
CA ASP A 118 3.46 5.87 -12.37
C ASP A 118 2.69 7.16 -12.09
N THR A 119 2.22 7.85 -13.13
CA THR A 119 1.42 9.09 -12.99
C THR A 119 -0.05 8.84 -13.30
N ALA A 120 -0.96 9.28 -12.44
CA ALA A 120 -2.38 9.28 -12.75
C ALA A 120 -2.87 10.70 -13.09
N SER A 121 -3.67 10.83 -14.14
CA SER A 121 -4.40 12.05 -14.46
C SER A 121 -5.88 11.74 -14.66
N TYR A 122 -6.74 12.68 -14.31
CA TYR A 122 -8.19 12.52 -14.38
C TYR A 122 -8.78 13.53 -15.35
N VAL A 123 -9.66 13.05 -16.23
CA VAL A 123 -10.26 13.85 -17.30
C VAL A 123 -11.72 13.53 -17.47
N ARG A 124 -12.50 14.45 -18.05
CA ARG A 124 -13.93 14.24 -18.32
C ARG A 124 -14.25 13.82 -19.74
N SER A 125 -13.31 13.98 -20.67
CA SER A 125 -13.56 13.74 -22.08
C SER A 125 -12.35 13.18 -22.82
N VAL A 126 -12.60 12.56 -23.97
CA VAL A 126 -11.57 12.09 -24.91
C VAL A 126 -10.74 13.25 -25.46
N VAL A 127 -11.33 14.44 -25.59
CA VAL A 127 -10.64 15.66 -26.02
C VAL A 127 -9.57 16.06 -25.00
N GLU A 128 -9.88 15.98 -23.71
CA GLU A 128 -8.90 16.22 -22.65
C GLU A 128 -7.78 15.18 -22.65
N VAL A 129 -8.07 13.91 -22.95
CA VAL A 129 -7.03 12.87 -23.13
C VAL A 129 -6.06 13.30 -24.23
N ALA A 130 -6.56 13.71 -25.40
CA ALA A 130 -5.72 14.14 -26.51
C ALA A 130 -4.84 15.34 -26.13
N ILE A 131 -5.37 16.28 -25.34
CA ILE A 131 -4.61 17.44 -24.85
C ILE A 131 -3.48 16.98 -23.92
N ILE A 132 -3.74 16.07 -22.97
CA ILE A 132 -2.70 15.56 -22.06
C ILE A 132 -1.63 14.81 -22.85
N ILE A 133 -2.01 13.99 -23.83
CA ILE A 133 -1.06 13.27 -24.68
C ILE A 133 -0.19 14.26 -25.48
N ALA A 134 -0.76 15.36 -25.97
CA ALA A 134 0.01 16.41 -26.62
C ALA A 134 0.99 17.10 -25.65
N LEU A 135 0.53 17.46 -24.44
CA LEU A 135 1.39 18.08 -23.41
C LEU A 135 2.54 17.18 -22.99
N THR A 136 2.25 15.89 -22.75
CA THR A 136 3.27 14.89 -22.40
C THR A 136 4.24 14.64 -23.54
N SER A 137 3.80 14.74 -24.80
CA SER A 137 4.69 14.64 -25.97
C SER A 137 5.62 15.83 -26.08
N THR A 138 5.13 17.06 -25.85
CA THR A 138 5.98 18.26 -25.76
C THR A 138 6.96 18.15 -24.61
N PHE A 139 6.51 17.68 -23.45
CA PHE A 139 7.37 17.44 -22.29
C PHE A 139 8.44 16.37 -22.58
N ALA A 140 8.10 15.30 -23.30
CA ALA A 140 9.05 14.27 -23.69
C ALA A 140 10.17 14.82 -24.58
N LEU A 141 9.85 15.73 -25.50
CA LEU A 141 10.85 16.38 -26.36
C LEU A 141 11.82 17.27 -25.55
N ALA A 142 11.35 17.89 -24.47
CA ALA A 142 12.18 18.75 -23.64
C ALA A 142 12.98 17.97 -22.58
N SER A 143 12.37 16.98 -21.95
CA SER A 143 12.91 16.26 -20.78
C SER A 143 13.52 14.90 -21.09
N GLY A 144 13.34 14.38 -22.32
CA GLY A 144 13.69 13.01 -22.68
C GLY A 144 12.75 11.92 -22.10
N LEU A 145 11.74 12.29 -21.31
CA LEU A 145 10.81 11.34 -20.70
C LEU A 145 9.65 10.98 -21.65
N HIS A 146 9.82 9.87 -22.37
CA HIS A 146 8.81 9.35 -23.28
C HIS A 146 7.79 8.46 -22.57
N LEU A 147 6.51 8.64 -22.92
CA LEU A 147 5.45 7.74 -22.46
C LEU A 147 5.53 6.38 -23.15
N ASN A 148 5.25 5.34 -22.38
CA ASN A 148 5.06 3.99 -22.89
C ASN A 148 3.62 3.80 -23.35
N ALA A 149 3.33 4.11 -24.61
CA ALA A 149 1.97 4.04 -25.13
C ALA A 149 1.29 2.65 -24.99
N LYS A 150 2.07 1.56 -24.87
CA LYS A 150 1.53 0.20 -24.64
C LYS A 150 1.14 -0.07 -23.19
N LYS A 151 1.76 0.63 -22.24
CA LYS A 151 1.50 0.48 -20.81
C LYS A 151 0.64 1.60 -20.25
N THR A 152 0.54 2.73 -20.93
CA THR A 152 -0.42 3.78 -20.61
C THR A 152 -1.84 3.22 -20.74
N LEU A 153 -2.64 3.38 -19.69
CA LEU A 153 -3.99 2.84 -19.60
C LEU A 153 -5.02 3.96 -19.49
N VAL A 154 -6.17 3.76 -20.13
CA VAL A 154 -7.35 4.61 -19.96
C VAL A 154 -8.45 3.78 -19.30
N ILE A 155 -8.83 4.15 -18.09
CA ILE A 155 -9.87 3.46 -17.32
C ILE A 155 -11.08 4.38 -17.21
N ALA A 156 -12.27 3.89 -17.50
CA ALA A 156 -13.48 4.66 -17.26
C ALA A 156 -13.87 4.53 -15.78
N LEU A 157 -13.99 5.66 -15.08
CA LEU A 157 -14.45 5.66 -13.69
C LEU A 157 -15.94 5.35 -13.56
N ASN A 158 -16.69 5.50 -14.66
CA ASN A 158 -18.08 5.07 -14.78
C ASN A 158 -18.17 4.00 -15.87
N PRO A 159 -18.63 2.78 -15.57
CA PRO A 159 -18.80 1.71 -16.56
C PRO A 159 -19.62 2.10 -17.78
N ALA A 160 -20.66 2.93 -17.59
CA ALA A 160 -21.52 3.40 -18.69
C ALA A 160 -20.77 4.29 -19.70
N ALA A 161 -19.67 4.92 -19.26
CA ALA A 161 -18.86 5.77 -20.14
C ALA A 161 -18.02 4.93 -21.12
N VAL A 162 -17.76 3.64 -20.86
CA VAL A 162 -16.94 2.81 -21.78
C VAL A 162 -17.60 2.71 -23.16
N ALA A 163 -18.92 2.50 -23.21
CA ALA A 163 -19.66 2.37 -24.47
C ALA A 163 -19.75 3.69 -25.28
N THR A 164 -19.68 4.84 -24.60
CA THR A 164 -19.79 6.16 -25.23
C THR A 164 -18.44 6.80 -25.53
N THR A 165 -17.34 6.26 -24.99
CA THR A 165 -16.00 6.80 -25.17
C THR A 165 -15.37 6.22 -26.44
N THR A 166 -15.53 6.94 -27.56
CA THR A 166 -14.92 6.61 -28.86
C THR A 166 -13.97 7.73 -29.31
N GLY A 167 -13.02 7.41 -30.21
CA GLY A 167 -12.12 8.41 -30.81
C GLY A 167 -10.86 8.76 -30.01
N LEU A 168 -10.37 7.86 -29.16
CA LEU A 168 -9.07 8.03 -28.52
C LEU A 168 -7.92 8.02 -29.54
N PRO A 169 -6.84 8.80 -29.32
CA PRO A 169 -5.67 8.77 -30.18
C PRO A 169 -4.98 7.40 -30.11
N ALA A 170 -4.76 6.78 -31.27
CA ALA A 170 -4.05 5.50 -31.35
C ALA A 170 -2.60 5.64 -30.78
N PRO A 171 -2.08 4.66 -30.04
CA PRO A 171 -2.63 3.31 -29.80
C PRO A 171 -3.50 3.19 -28.54
N LEU A 172 -3.91 4.30 -27.91
CA LEU A 172 -4.65 4.26 -26.66
C LEU A 172 -6.07 3.76 -26.88
N ALA A 173 -6.50 2.84 -26.03
CA ALA A 173 -7.86 2.34 -25.98
C ALA A 173 -8.37 2.36 -24.54
N VAL A 174 -9.67 2.59 -24.38
CA VAL A 174 -10.33 2.42 -23.08
C VAL A 174 -10.26 0.95 -22.71
N GLN A 175 -9.89 0.67 -21.46
CA GLN A 175 -9.94 -0.66 -20.89
C GLN A 175 -11.38 -1.19 -20.90
N GLU A 176 -11.55 -2.43 -21.33
CA GLU A 176 -12.85 -3.13 -21.26
C GLU A 176 -13.42 -3.11 -19.84
N VAL A 177 -14.74 -3.01 -19.72
CA VAL A 177 -15.46 -2.86 -18.44
C VAL A 177 -15.07 -3.92 -17.41
N THR A 178 -14.90 -5.17 -17.84
CA THR A 178 -14.61 -6.35 -17.00
C THR A 178 -13.12 -6.60 -16.80
N LYS A 179 -12.24 -5.89 -17.51
CA LYS A 179 -10.80 -6.12 -17.43
C LYS A 179 -10.24 -5.36 -16.24
N LEU A 180 -9.41 -6.04 -15.44
CA LEU A 180 -8.62 -5.44 -14.37
C LEU A 180 -7.16 -5.34 -14.79
N SER A 181 -6.55 -4.18 -14.54
CA SER A 181 -5.14 -3.91 -14.79
C SER A 181 -4.43 -3.62 -13.48
N ARG A 182 -3.13 -3.88 -13.40
CA ARG A 182 -2.37 -3.65 -12.17
C ARG A 182 -1.89 -2.20 -12.12
N TYR A 183 -2.29 -1.46 -11.09
CA TYR A 183 -1.77 -0.13 -10.77
C TYR A 183 -1.26 -0.12 -9.33
N LEU A 184 -0.01 0.29 -9.10
CA LEU A 184 0.66 0.29 -7.79
C LEU A 184 0.55 -1.05 -7.02
N GLY A 185 0.45 -2.16 -7.74
CA GLY A 185 0.34 -3.50 -7.15
C GLY A 185 -1.09 -3.96 -6.79
N ILE A 186 -2.11 -3.18 -7.14
CA ILE A 186 -3.53 -3.49 -6.89
C ILE A 186 -4.27 -3.60 -8.23
N PRO A 187 -5.21 -4.56 -8.39
CA PRO A 187 -6.09 -4.61 -9.55
C PRO A 187 -7.05 -3.41 -9.57
N VAL A 188 -7.05 -2.67 -10.66
CA VAL A 188 -7.93 -1.52 -10.93
C VAL A 188 -8.65 -1.71 -12.26
N GLY A 189 -9.87 -1.23 -12.35
CA GLY A 189 -10.67 -1.26 -13.57
C GLY A 189 -11.97 -0.48 -13.39
N SER A 190 -12.80 -0.46 -14.43
CA SER A 190 -14.06 0.29 -14.42
C SER A 190 -15.07 -0.26 -13.42
N ILE A 191 -15.04 -1.58 -13.19
CA ILE A 191 -15.78 -2.25 -12.11
C ILE A 191 -14.73 -2.87 -11.17
N PRO A 192 -14.63 -2.41 -9.91
CA PRO A 192 -13.73 -3.03 -8.94
C PRO A 192 -14.24 -4.43 -8.56
N ASP A 193 -13.33 -5.39 -8.50
CA ASP A 193 -13.59 -6.73 -7.99
C ASP A 193 -12.78 -6.96 -6.71
N GLU A 194 -13.46 -6.76 -5.58
CA GLU A 194 -12.87 -6.90 -4.25
C GLU A 194 -12.49 -8.36 -3.97
N GLU A 195 -13.35 -9.30 -4.35
CA GLU A 195 -13.13 -10.74 -4.09
C GLU A 195 -11.93 -11.24 -4.88
N TYR A 196 -11.84 -10.90 -6.17
CA TYR A 196 -10.67 -11.21 -6.99
C TYR A 196 -9.39 -10.62 -6.40
N THR A 197 -9.43 -9.38 -5.90
CA THR A 197 -8.25 -8.72 -5.30
C THR A 197 -7.78 -9.46 -4.05
N TRP A 198 -8.69 -9.90 -3.20
CA TRP A 198 -8.37 -10.71 -2.02
C TRP A 198 -7.90 -12.11 -2.38
N GLN A 199 -8.47 -12.73 -3.41
CA GLN A 199 -8.03 -14.02 -3.93
C GLN A 199 -6.61 -13.95 -4.51
N LEU A 200 -6.30 -12.90 -5.29
CA LEU A 200 -4.97 -12.66 -5.82
C LEU A 200 -3.95 -12.48 -4.68
N THR A 201 -4.33 -11.73 -3.64
CA THR A 201 -3.49 -11.52 -2.45
C THR A 201 -3.20 -12.84 -1.74
N ARG A 202 -4.21 -13.69 -1.58
CA ARG A 202 -4.06 -15.04 -1.04
C ARG A 202 -3.08 -15.88 -1.86
N THR A 203 -3.22 -15.89 -3.19
CA THR A 203 -2.33 -16.64 -4.08
C THR A 203 -0.89 -16.14 -3.98
N GLN A 204 -0.67 -14.83 -4.00
CA GLN A 204 0.67 -14.23 -3.84
C GLN A 204 1.32 -14.61 -2.50
N LEU A 205 0.55 -14.59 -1.41
CA LEU A 205 1.02 -15.01 -0.10
C LEU A 205 1.34 -16.50 -0.06
N ALA A 206 0.49 -17.36 -0.62
CA ALA A 206 0.75 -18.79 -0.72
C ALA A 206 2.05 -19.08 -1.48
N THR A 207 2.28 -18.41 -2.62
CA THR A 207 3.54 -18.53 -3.39
C THR A 207 4.74 -18.06 -2.60
N ARG A 208 4.67 -16.90 -1.92
CA ARG A 208 5.77 -16.37 -1.10
C ARG A 208 6.11 -17.27 0.08
N LEU A 209 5.08 -17.87 0.70
CA LEU A 209 5.25 -18.75 1.85
C LEU A 209 5.65 -20.18 1.47
N ALA A 210 5.61 -20.56 0.20
CA ALA A 210 5.89 -21.93 -0.25
C ALA A 210 7.26 -22.47 0.18
N LEU A 211 8.28 -21.61 0.30
CA LEU A 211 9.58 -22.01 0.85
C LEU A 211 9.54 -22.09 2.39
N ALA A 212 8.84 -21.17 3.05
CA ALA A 212 8.71 -21.13 4.50
C ALA A 212 7.92 -22.33 5.05
N THR A 213 6.94 -22.83 4.30
CA THR A 213 6.15 -24.02 4.64
C THR A 213 6.96 -25.33 4.54
N ARG A 214 7.99 -25.35 3.68
CA ARG A 214 8.88 -26.52 3.49
C ARG A 214 10.05 -26.55 4.46
N LYS A 215 10.42 -25.41 5.04
CA LYS A 215 11.50 -25.33 6.03
C LYS A 215 10.99 -25.81 7.40
N THR A 216 11.84 -26.53 8.13
CA THR A 216 11.58 -26.92 9.52
C THR A 216 11.68 -25.70 10.44
N MET A 217 10.60 -24.93 10.51
CA MET A 217 10.46 -23.78 11.42
C MET A 217 9.67 -24.17 12.66
N THR A 218 9.95 -23.55 13.80
CA THR A 218 9.09 -23.66 15.00
C THR A 218 7.84 -22.80 14.83
N PRO A 219 6.74 -23.06 15.59
CA PRO A 219 5.58 -22.16 15.61
C PRO A 219 5.95 -20.70 15.93
N ASP A 220 6.91 -20.47 16.83
CA ASP A 220 7.39 -19.12 17.15
C ASP A 220 8.04 -18.43 15.94
N GLN A 221 8.91 -19.13 15.21
CA GLN A 221 9.53 -18.61 13.99
C GLN A 221 8.50 -18.32 12.90
N ARG A 222 7.50 -19.20 12.74
CA ARG A 222 6.41 -18.98 11.77
C ARG A 222 5.54 -17.79 12.16
N SER A 223 5.33 -17.55 13.46
CA SER A 223 4.64 -16.35 13.94
C SER A 223 5.40 -15.08 13.53
N LEU A 224 6.73 -15.05 13.64
CA LEU A 224 7.55 -13.94 13.16
C LEU A 224 7.40 -13.73 11.64
N VAL A 225 7.40 -14.81 10.86
CA VAL A 225 7.19 -14.73 9.39
C VAL A 225 5.80 -14.19 9.06
N ALA A 226 4.77 -14.62 9.79
CA ALA A 226 3.41 -14.10 9.61
C ALA A 226 3.36 -12.59 9.88
N MET A 227 3.97 -12.13 10.98
CA MET A 227 4.08 -10.71 11.32
C MET A 227 4.88 -9.90 10.29
N ALA A 228 5.98 -10.44 9.76
CA ALA A 228 6.89 -9.72 8.87
C ALA A 228 6.47 -9.74 7.39
N VAL A 229 5.68 -10.74 6.96
CA VAL A 229 5.36 -10.96 5.54
C VAL A 229 3.87 -10.94 5.26
N VAL A 230 3.08 -11.65 6.08
CA VAL A 230 1.63 -11.83 5.83
C VAL A 230 0.85 -10.58 6.20
N VAL A 231 1.04 -10.09 7.43
CA VAL A 231 0.33 -8.92 7.95
C VAL A 231 0.60 -7.68 7.07
N PRO A 232 1.84 -7.29 6.74
CA PRO A 232 2.08 -6.07 5.95
C PRO A 232 1.45 -6.12 4.56
N LYS A 233 1.41 -7.31 3.93
CA LYS A 233 0.75 -7.48 2.63
C LYS A 233 -0.77 -7.35 2.73
N ILE A 234 -1.39 -7.90 3.78
CA ILE A 234 -2.83 -7.74 4.01
C ILE A 234 -3.17 -6.29 4.35
N LEU A 235 -2.38 -5.63 5.20
CA LEU A 235 -2.56 -4.22 5.54
C LEU A 235 -2.41 -3.31 4.31
N PHE A 236 -1.46 -3.59 3.42
CA PHE A 236 -1.29 -2.85 2.18
C PHE A 236 -2.56 -2.88 1.30
N VAL A 237 -3.18 -4.06 1.16
CA VAL A 237 -4.44 -4.21 0.40
C VAL A 237 -5.61 -3.60 1.18
N GLY A 238 -5.66 -3.83 2.49
CA GLY A 238 -6.67 -3.31 3.42
C GLY A 238 -6.77 -1.80 3.46
N ARG A 239 -5.67 -1.09 3.15
CA ARG A 239 -5.66 0.37 2.99
C ARG A 239 -6.51 0.87 1.83
N HIS A 240 -6.67 0.06 0.79
CA HIS A 240 -7.36 0.46 -0.45
C HIS A 240 -8.74 -0.19 -0.58
N ILE A 241 -8.86 -1.45 -0.15
CA ILE A 241 -10.10 -2.22 -0.14
C ILE A 241 -10.24 -2.80 1.25
N TRP A 242 -11.26 -2.38 1.99
CA TRP A 242 -11.48 -2.91 3.33
C TRP A 242 -11.98 -4.36 3.26
N PRO A 243 -11.40 -5.32 4.01
CA PRO A 243 -11.84 -6.70 3.94
C PRO A 243 -13.23 -6.88 4.56
N SER A 244 -14.06 -7.73 3.92
CA SER A 244 -15.28 -8.21 4.54
C SER A 244 -14.98 -9.02 5.81
N ARG A 245 -15.96 -9.15 6.70
CA ARG A 245 -15.84 -10.00 7.90
C ARG A 245 -15.43 -11.44 7.54
N LYS A 246 -16.03 -12.01 6.49
CA LYS A 246 -15.73 -13.36 6.00
C LYS A 246 -14.29 -13.48 5.52
N THR A 247 -13.81 -12.49 4.77
CA THR A 247 -12.43 -12.42 4.26
C THR A 247 -11.44 -12.35 5.42
N MET A 248 -11.70 -11.48 6.40
CA MET A 248 -10.88 -11.33 7.60
C MET A 248 -10.79 -12.62 8.42
N GLU A 249 -11.93 -13.29 8.67
CA GLU A 249 -11.97 -14.57 9.38
C GLU A 249 -11.24 -15.68 8.60
N THR A 250 -11.30 -15.65 7.27
CA THR A 250 -10.57 -16.59 6.40
C THR A 250 -9.06 -16.37 6.51
N PHE A 251 -8.58 -15.14 6.35
CA PHE A 251 -7.15 -14.85 6.49
C PHE A 251 -6.62 -15.09 7.92
N GLN A 252 -7.40 -14.82 8.96
CA GLN A 252 -7.03 -15.17 10.33
C GLN A 252 -6.82 -16.67 10.49
N ARG A 253 -7.68 -17.49 9.86
CA ARG A 253 -7.53 -18.95 9.84
C ARG A 253 -6.28 -19.38 9.09
N LEU A 254 -6.00 -18.79 7.93
CA LEU A 254 -4.79 -19.07 7.15
C LEU A 254 -3.52 -18.74 7.93
N ILE A 255 -3.50 -17.62 8.66
CA ILE A 255 -2.39 -17.25 9.56
C ILE A 255 -2.19 -18.30 10.64
N LYS A 256 -3.27 -18.71 11.32
CA LYS A 256 -3.20 -19.76 12.36
C LYS A 256 -2.72 -21.09 11.80
N ASN A 257 -3.24 -21.52 10.66
CA ASN A 257 -2.82 -22.76 9.99
C ASN A 257 -1.34 -22.71 9.62
N PHE A 258 -0.85 -21.56 9.15
CA PHE A 258 0.57 -21.40 8.84
C PHE A 258 1.43 -21.50 10.10
N VAL A 259 1.05 -20.81 11.17
CA VAL A 259 1.80 -20.86 12.43
C VAL A 259 1.83 -22.25 13.05
N TRP A 260 0.71 -22.98 13.05
CA TRP A 260 0.62 -24.29 13.73
C TRP A 260 1.04 -25.48 12.87
N HIS A 261 0.67 -25.47 11.59
CA HIS A 261 0.79 -26.64 10.71
C HIS A 261 1.74 -26.43 9.54
N ALA A 262 2.37 -25.25 9.44
CA ALA A 262 3.19 -24.88 8.28
C ALA A 262 2.43 -24.99 6.95
N THR A 263 1.10 -24.79 6.97
CA THR A 263 0.25 -24.80 5.77
C THR A 263 -0.54 -23.50 5.67
N PHE A 264 -0.55 -22.88 4.48
CA PHE A 264 -1.34 -21.67 4.22
C PHE A 264 -2.56 -22.01 3.36
N THR A 265 -3.44 -22.87 3.90
CA THR A 265 -4.64 -23.38 3.21
C THR A 265 -5.86 -23.33 4.12
N ASP A 266 -7.07 -23.38 3.54
CA ASP A 266 -8.32 -23.36 4.30
C ASP A 266 -8.58 -24.65 5.07
N ALA A 267 -7.92 -25.74 4.68
CA ALA A 267 -8.02 -27.03 5.35
C ALA A 267 -7.46 -26.88 6.78
N THR A 268 -8.32 -27.10 7.77
CA THR A 268 -7.88 -27.27 9.16
C THR A 268 -6.97 -28.49 9.20
N GLY A 269 -5.68 -28.27 9.45
CA GLY A 269 -4.75 -29.37 9.65
C GLY A 269 -5.25 -30.29 10.76
N ALA A 270 -5.09 -31.60 10.59
CA ALA A 270 -5.58 -32.60 11.55
C ALA A 270 -4.87 -32.54 12.93
N GLY A 271 -3.88 -31.65 13.11
CA GLY A 271 -3.20 -31.44 14.38
C GLY A 271 -3.91 -30.39 15.25
N ARG A 272 -4.03 -30.62 16.55
CA ARG A 272 -4.50 -29.59 17.48
C ARG A 272 -3.41 -28.53 17.66
N ALA A 273 -3.79 -27.25 17.70
CA ALA A 273 -2.92 -26.20 18.23
C ALA A 273 -2.55 -26.55 19.69
N TRP A 274 -1.27 -26.38 20.04
CA TRP A 274 -0.77 -26.78 21.37
C TRP A 274 -1.11 -25.76 22.46
N LEU A 275 -1.46 -24.53 22.06
CA LEU A 275 -1.84 -23.44 22.95
C LEU A 275 -3.25 -22.96 22.58
N ASN A 276 -3.99 -22.49 23.60
CA ASN A 276 -5.26 -21.80 23.40
C ASN A 276 -5.03 -20.55 22.53
N ASP A 277 -5.93 -20.28 21.59
CA ASP A 277 -5.94 -19.11 20.72
C ASP A 277 -5.62 -17.81 21.46
N HIS A 278 -6.28 -17.57 22.60
CA HIS A 278 -6.04 -16.35 23.38
C HIS A 278 -4.60 -16.25 23.89
N ILE A 279 -4.04 -17.35 24.38
CA ILE A 279 -2.67 -17.41 24.92
C ILE A 279 -1.65 -17.28 23.79
N SER A 280 -1.92 -17.90 22.64
CA SER A 280 -1.03 -17.83 21.48
C SER A 280 -0.90 -16.41 20.90
N GLY A 281 -1.95 -15.59 21.04
CA GLY A 281 -1.95 -14.18 20.65
C GLY A 281 -1.27 -13.23 21.63
N LEU A 282 -0.94 -13.67 22.86
CA LEU A 282 -0.27 -12.79 23.82
C LEU A 282 1.16 -12.42 23.38
N PRO A 283 1.69 -11.25 23.80
CA PRO A 283 3.09 -10.90 23.60
C PRO A 283 4.03 -11.98 24.15
N ARG A 284 5.20 -12.14 23.51
CA ARG A 284 6.22 -13.12 23.93
C ARG A 284 6.65 -12.93 25.38
N GLN A 285 6.73 -11.69 25.84
CA GLN A 285 7.04 -11.33 27.24
C GLN A 285 6.02 -11.88 28.25
N GLN A 286 4.79 -12.18 27.81
CA GLN A 286 3.71 -12.72 28.64
C GLN A 286 3.54 -14.24 28.46
N GLY A 287 4.44 -14.88 27.71
CA GLY A 287 4.45 -16.33 27.44
C GLY A 287 3.64 -16.75 26.21
N GLY A 288 3.17 -15.81 25.39
CA GLY A 288 2.50 -16.11 24.12
C GLY A 288 3.46 -16.24 22.93
N LEU A 289 2.92 -16.56 21.76
CA LEU A 289 3.67 -16.64 20.50
C LEU A 289 3.57 -15.35 19.68
N ALA A 290 2.86 -14.34 20.19
CA ALA A 290 2.51 -13.11 19.48
C ALA A 290 1.93 -13.39 18.08
N ILE A 291 1.04 -14.38 17.98
CA ILE A 291 0.33 -14.66 16.71
C ILE A 291 -0.49 -13.41 16.36
N PRO A 292 -0.35 -12.88 15.13
CA PRO A 292 -1.07 -11.68 14.75
C PRO A 292 -2.59 -11.84 14.84
N ASP A 293 -3.25 -10.88 15.49
CA ASP A 293 -4.68 -10.66 15.35
C ASP A 293 -4.92 -9.69 14.20
N LEU A 294 -5.33 -10.23 13.06
CA LEU A 294 -5.53 -9.45 11.84
C LEU A 294 -6.59 -8.36 12.02
N LYS A 295 -7.63 -8.61 12.83
CA LYS A 295 -8.66 -7.61 13.08
C LYS A 295 -8.08 -6.44 13.85
N ALA A 296 -7.28 -6.72 14.88
CA ALA A 296 -6.61 -5.68 15.66
C ALA A 296 -5.65 -4.86 14.78
N GLU A 297 -4.86 -5.51 13.93
CA GLU A 297 -3.92 -4.86 13.01
C GLU A 297 -4.63 -3.97 11.98
N LEU A 298 -5.75 -4.43 11.40
CA LEU A 298 -6.54 -3.63 10.46
C LEU A 298 -7.20 -2.43 11.15
N LEU A 299 -7.74 -2.61 12.36
CA LEU A 299 -8.30 -1.51 13.14
C LEU A 299 -7.21 -0.51 13.55
N ALA A 300 -6.01 -0.98 13.89
CA ALA A 300 -4.87 -0.12 14.17
C ALA A 300 -4.45 0.66 12.92
N LEU A 301 -4.41 0.03 11.75
CA LEU A 301 -4.17 0.70 10.47
C LEU A 301 -5.23 1.78 10.20
N ALA A 302 -6.52 1.46 10.37
CA ALA A 302 -7.60 2.42 10.18
C ALA A 302 -7.47 3.59 11.16
N ALA A 303 -7.21 3.30 12.44
CA ALA A 303 -6.98 4.31 13.45
C ALA A 303 -5.81 5.22 13.05
N VAL A 304 -4.64 4.68 12.71
CA VAL A 304 -3.46 5.48 12.28
C VAL A 304 -3.76 6.28 11.02
N THR A 305 -4.35 5.65 10.00
CA THR A 305 -4.63 6.31 8.71
C THR A 305 -5.61 7.47 8.86
N VAL A 306 -6.61 7.32 9.74
CA VAL A 306 -7.61 8.36 10.02
C VAL A 306 -7.07 9.41 10.99
N THR A 307 -6.46 9.01 12.10
CA THR A 307 -6.00 9.94 13.14
C THR A 307 -4.74 10.68 12.75
N VAL A 308 -3.71 10.00 12.25
CA VAL A 308 -2.41 10.61 11.96
C VAL A 308 -2.48 11.49 10.71
N ASN A 309 -3.19 11.09 9.65
CA ASN A 309 -3.35 11.98 8.48
C ASN A 309 -4.23 13.20 8.79
N LYS A 310 -5.32 13.05 9.57
CA LYS A 310 -6.12 14.21 9.98
C LYS A 310 -5.33 15.12 10.91
N TRP A 311 -4.60 14.58 11.88
CA TRP A 311 -3.72 15.37 12.75
C TRP A 311 -2.63 16.10 11.96
N ALA A 312 -1.95 15.42 11.04
CA ALA A 312 -0.86 16.03 10.26
C ALA A 312 -1.35 17.15 9.32
N LEU A 313 -2.63 17.13 8.92
CA LEU A 313 -3.21 18.12 8.00
C LEU A 313 -4.01 19.22 8.72
N THR A 314 -4.59 18.96 9.89
CA THR A 314 -5.57 19.88 10.53
C THR A 314 -5.43 19.98 12.05
N ALA A 315 -4.21 19.89 12.60
CA ALA A 315 -4.02 19.92 14.05
C ALA A 315 -4.60 21.18 14.72
N ASP A 316 -5.74 21.02 15.39
CA ASP A 316 -6.18 21.81 16.53
C ASP A 316 -6.55 20.86 17.69
N HIS A 317 -6.34 21.35 18.91
CA HIS A 317 -6.29 20.57 20.16
C HIS A 317 -7.53 19.69 20.54
N PRO A 318 -8.76 19.87 20.01
CA PRO A 318 -9.89 19.02 20.40
C PRO A 318 -10.20 17.83 19.45
N ALA A 319 -9.45 17.61 18.37
CA ALA A 319 -9.79 16.57 17.38
C ALA A 319 -9.29 15.16 17.77
N LEU A 320 -9.93 14.54 18.76
CA LEU A 320 -9.81 13.10 19.10
C LEU A 320 -10.99 12.27 18.54
N GLY A 321 -11.57 12.70 17.43
CA GLY A 321 -12.59 11.94 16.69
C GLY A 321 -11.96 11.07 15.61
N VAL A 322 -11.90 9.74 15.81
CA VAL A 322 -11.51 8.77 14.78
C VAL A 322 -12.66 8.63 13.78
N GLY A 323 -12.73 9.54 12.80
CA GLY A 323 -13.84 9.61 11.84
C GLY A 323 -13.89 8.46 10.80
N ASP A 324 -15.09 8.28 10.25
CA ASP A 324 -15.52 7.52 9.06
C ASP A 324 -14.70 6.29 8.64
N VAL A 325 -14.97 5.16 9.31
CA VAL A 325 -14.79 3.85 8.66
C VAL A 325 -15.94 3.68 7.68
N ILE A 326 -15.65 3.78 6.38
CA ILE A 326 -16.62 3.58 5.30
C ILE A 326 -17.10 2.13 5.34
N THR A 327 -18.23 1.88 5.99
CA THR A 327 -19.07 0.71 5.72
C THR A 327 -20.36 1.23 5.10
N ALA A 328 -20.42 1.27 3.77
CA ALA A 328 -21.68 1.46 3.07
C ALA A 328 -21.97 0.21 2.25
N ALA A 329 -23.10 -0.45 2.57
CA ALA A 329 -23.82 -1.22 1.58
C ALA A 329 -24.37 -0.24 0.53
N VAL A 330 -24.47 -0.70 -0.72
CA VAL A 330 -24.76 0.06 -1.96
C VAL A 330 -26.05 0.92 -1.93
N SER A 331 -26.85 0.87 -0.85
CA SER A 331 -28.16 1.55 -0.74
C SER A 331 -28.29 2.61 0.36
N ALA A 332 -27.25 2.91 1.16
CA ALA A 332 -27.37 3.89 2.25
C ALA A 332 -26.92 5.29 1.81
N THR A 333 -27.81 6.28 1.91
CA THR A 333 -27.55 7.69 1.60
C THR A 333 -26.86 8.47 2.74
N GLU A 334 -26.83 7.93 3.97
CA GLU A 334 -26.08 8.50 5.10
C GLU A 334 -25.48 7.40 6.00
N THR A 335 -24.21 7.58 6.39
CA THR A 335 -23.47 6.70 7.30
C THR A 335 -23.42 7.29 8.71
N ALA A 336 -23.72 6.46 9.71
CA ALA A 336 -23.62 6.83 11.12
C ALA A 336 -22.15 6.89 11.58
N ILE A 337 -21.83 7.88 12.41
CA ILE A 337 -20.49 8.05 13.00
C ILE A 337 -20.29 6.99 14.10
N ALA A 338 -19.29 6.14 13.96
CA ALA A 338 -18.88 5.17 14.97
C ALA A 338 -17.60 5.63 15.67
N ASN A 339 -17.65 5.82 16.99
CA ASN A 339 -16.48 6.15 17.79
C ASN A 339 -15.63 4.89 18.03
N ILE A 340 -14.45 4.81 17.40
CA ILE A 340 -13.51 3.71 17.59
C ILE A 340 -12.41 4.17 18.55
N SER A 341 -12.37 3.59 19.75
CA SER A 341 -11.26 3.77 20.69
C SER A 341 -10.29 2.58 20.59
N PRO A 342 -8.99 2.81 20.35
CA PRO A 342 -7.97 1.75 20.31
C PRO A 342 -7.88 0.89 21.58
N ARG A 343 -8.49 1.33 22.69
CA ARG A 343 -8.50 0.62 23.97
C ARG A 343 -9.82 -0.08 24.29
N HIS A 344 -10.82 -0.01 23.41
CA HIS A 344 -12.14 -0.57 23.69
C HIS A 344 -12.37 -1.92 22.99
N THR A 345 -11.94 -2.99 23.64
CA THR A 345 -12.46 -4.34 23.39
C THR A 345 -13.40 -4.69 24.55
N ALA A 346 -14.71 -4.77 24.30
CA ALA A 346 -15.65 -5.24 25.30
C ALA A 346 -15.28 -6.67 25.70
N ALA A 347 -15.11 -6.92 27.00
CA ALA A 347 -14.79 -8.25 27.51
C ALA A 347 -15.97 -9.21 27.26
N PRO A 348 -15.74 -10.46 26.86
CA PRO A 348 -16.80 -11.44 26.69
C PRO A 348 -17.50 -11.70 28.04
N MET A 349 -18.83 -11.65 28.06
CA MET A 349 -19.61 -11.69 29.31
C MET A 349 -19.64 -13.06 30.01
N HIS A 350 -19.18 -14.16 29.37
CA HIS A 350 -19.27 -15.51 29.94
C HIS A 350 -18.01 -16.37 29.63
N GLY A 351 -17.48 -17.10 30.65
CA GLY A 351 -16.41 -18.12 30.51
C GLY A 351 -15.32 -18.13 31.61
N LYS A 352 -14.48 -19.19 31.64
CA LYS A 352 -13.28 -19.30 32.51
C LYS A 352 -12.30 -18.16 32.16
N ARG A 353 -11.96 -17.33 33.16
CA ARG A 353 -11.09 -16.15 32.98
C ARG A 353 -9.62 -16.55 32.91
N PHE A 354 -8.99 -16.34 31.75
CA PHE A 354 -7.53 -16.31 31.61
C PHE A 354 -7.02 -14.93 32.08
N ARG A 355 -5.92 -14.89 32.83
CA ARG A 355 -5.30 -13.67 33.37
C ARG A 355 -4.13 -13.21 32.48
N ALA A 356 -3.58 -12.04 32.78
CA ALA A 356 -2.61 -11.31 31.94
C ALA A 356 -1.32 -12.08 31.58
N SER A 357 -1.02 -13.22 32.22
CA SER A 357 0.08 -14.09 31.81
C SER A 357 -0.24 -15.56 32.11
N LEU A 358 0.51 -16.46 31.46
CA LEU A 358 0.49 -17.91 31.76
C LEU A 358 0.82 -18.17 33.24
N TRP A 359 1.80 -17.47 33.80
CA TRP A 359 2.17 -17.57 35.21
C TRP A 359 1.01 -17.18 36.13
N THR A 360 0.38 -16.02 35.90
CA THR A 360 -0.72 -15.53 36.76
C THR A 360 -2.00 -16.37 36.62
N THR A 361 -2.25 -16.89 35.42
CA THR A 361 -3.36 -17.82 35.18
C THR A 361 -3.10 -19.17 35.86
N GLY A 362 -1.90 -19.74 35.69
CA GLY A 362 -1.48 -21.00 36.30
C GLY A 362 -1.47 -20.92 37.82
N PHE A 363 -0.87 -19.86 38.38
CA PHE A 363 -0.89 -19.58 39.81
C PHE A 363 -2.31 -19.53 40.37
N HIS A 364 -3.22 -18.78 39.72
CA HIS A 364 -4.61 -18.70 40.14
C HIS A 364 -5.35 -20.03 40.07
N LEU A 365 -5.16 -20.81 39.00
CA LEU A 365 -5.78 -22.13 38.87
C LEU A 365 -5.26 -23.10 39.94
N CYS A 366 -3.96 -23.07 40.20
CA CYS A 366 -3.33 -23.84 41.28
C CYS A 366 -3.80 -23.40 42.67
N THR A 367 -4.05 -22.10 42.90
CA THR A 367 -4.55 -21.62 44.21
C THR A 367 -6.05 -21.80 44.41
N SER A 368 -6.84 -21.72 43.34
CA SER A 368 -8.30 -21.68 43.43
C SER A 368 -8.96 -23.04 43.21
N TYR A 369 -8.27 -23.98 42.54
CA TYR A 369 -8.80 -25.32 42.22
C TYR A 369 -7.83 -26.47 42.55
N GLY A 370 -6.55 -26.18 42.83
CA GLY A 370 -5.61 -27.13 43.39
C GLY A 370 -5.55 -26.98 44.90
N GLY A 371 -5.86 -28.03 45.65
CA GLY A 371 -5.78 -28.02 47.11
C GLY A 371 -4.38 -27.60 47.58
N ARG A 372 -4.29 -26.45 48.26
CA ARG A 372 -3.11 -26.10 49.06
C ARG A 372 -3.00 -27.11 50.19
N PHE A 373 -1.95 -27.93 50.19
CA PHE A 373 -1.49 -28.59 51.40
C PHE A 373 -0.36 -27.76 52.00
N SER A 374 -0.47 -27.44 53.29
CA SER A 374 0.62 -26.78 54.03
C SER A 374 1.78 -27.75 54.15
N ILE A 375 2.94 -27.39 53.61
CA ILE A 375 4.18 -28.08 53.93
C ILE A 375 4.62 -27.55 55.31
N PRO A 376 4.75 -28.39 56.35
CA PRO A 376 5.27 -27.93 57.64
C PRO A 376 6.67 -27.35 57.46
N ALA A 377 6.97 -26.30 58.20
CA ALA A 377 8.17 -25.49 58.06
C ALA A 377 9.43 -26.35 57.89
N LYS A 378 10.23 -26.06 56.85
CA LYS A 378 11.57 -26.64 56.69
C LYS A 378 12.35 -26.39 57.99
N PRO A 379 13.00 -27.42 58.59
CA PRO A 379 13.89 -27.18 59.69
C PRO A 379 15.00 -26.24 59.22
N THR A 380 15.22 -25.18 60.00
CA THR A 380 16.32 -24.24 59.82
C THR A 380 17.63 -25.00 59.95
N TRP A 381 18.37 -25.12 58.85
CA TRP A 381 19.76 -25.55 58.89
C TRP A 381 20.58 -24.40 59.50
N ARG A 382 21.23 -24.68 60.64
CA ARG A 382 22.34 -23.87 61.16
C ARG A 382 23.58 -24.07 60.30
#